data_AF-A0A1G6ISK2-F1
#
_entry.id   AF-A0A1G6ISK2-F1
#
_cell.length_a   1.000
_cell.length_b   1.000
_cell.length_c   1.000
_cell.angle_alpha   90.00
_cell.angle_beta   90.00
_cell.angle_gamma   90.00
#
_symmetry.space_group_name_H-M   'P 1'
#
loop_
_entity.id
_entity.type
_entity.pdbx_description
1 polymer ?
#
loop_
_entity_poly.entity_id
_entity_poly.type
_entity_poly.pdbx_seq_one_letter_code
_entity_poly.pdbx_strand_id
1 'polypeptide(L)' 'MDAQLIRKARELTGESQAVFGARFGVDQSTVHRWEIGGPPSRGAAKIMVTREVEAILAAHASDDGASS' A
#
# COMPACT_ATOMS: atom_id res chain seq x y z
N MET A 1 -6.23 -8.60 -3.43
CA MET A 1 -5.11 -8.23 -2.56
C MET A 1 -5.63 -8.13 -1.15
N ASP A 2 -4.89 -8.64 -0.19
CA ASP A 2 -5.26 -8.59 1.23
C ASP A 2 -5.16 -7.14 1.75
N ALA A 3 -6.16 -6.72 2.52
CA ALA A 3 -6.23 -5.40 3.14
C ALA A 3 -5.03 -5.17 4.09
N GLN A 4 -4.55 -6.21 4.75
CA GLN A 4 -3.39 -6.14 5.64
C GLN A 4 -2.09 -5.80 4.89
N LEU A 5 -1.97 -6.19 3.61
CA LEU A 5 -0.80 -5.87 2.79
C LEU A 5 -0.72 -4.38 2.45
N ILE A 6 -1.86 -3.71 2.27
CA ILE A 6 -1.91 -2.26 2.05
C ILE A 6 -1.38 -1.54 3.29
N ARG A 7 -1.90 -1.92 4.46
CA ARG A 7 -1.48 -1.34 5.73
C ARG A 7 0.02 -1.56 5.97
N LYS A 8 0.51 -2.79 5.77
CA LYS A 8 1.92 -3.14 5.93
C LYS A 8 2.81 -2.32 5.00
N ALA A 9 2.46 -2.21 3.71
CA ALA A 9 3.24 -1.43 2.76
C ALA A 9 3.33 0.05 3.17
N ARG A 10 2.21 0.66 3.58
CA ARG A 10 2.23 2.04 4.09
C ARG A 10 3.10 2.18 5.35
N GLU A 11 3.03 1.22 6.28
CA GLU A 11 3.82 1.28 7.52
C GLU A 11 5.31 1.13 7.25
N LEU A 12 5.71 0.31 6.27
CA LEU A 12 7.12 0.20 5.83
C LEU A 12 7.67 1.51 5.29
N THR A 13 6.86 2.30 4.59
CA THR A 13 7.27 3.63 4.10
C THR A 13 7.20 4.73 5.17
N GLY A 14 6.71 4.42 6.38
CA GLY A 14 6.50 5.40 7.44
C GLY A 14 5.43 6.46 7.13
N GLU A 15 4.59 6.22 6.11
CA GLU A 15 3.61 7.19 5.64
C GLU A 15 2.33 7.18 6.51
N SER A 16 1.75 8.36 6.71
CA SER A 16 0.37 8.45 7.17
C SER A 16 -0.59 8.03 6.05
N GLN A 17 -1.82 7.65 6.39
CA GLN A 17 -2.82 7.27 5.40
C GLN A 17 -3.13 8.42 4.41
N ALA A 18 -3.04 9.68 4.85
CA ALA A 18 -3.26 10.84 3.98
C ALA A 18 -2.15 10.97 2.92
N VAL A 19 -0.88 10.79 3.33
CA VAL A 19 0.27 10.84 2.41
C VAL A 19 0.21 9.67 1.42
N PHE A 20 -0.08 8.47 1.92
CA PHE A 20 -0.23 7.30 1.07
C PHE A 20 -1.37 7.45 0.05
N GLY A 21 -2.52 8.00 0.48
CA GLY A 21 -3.68 8.25 -0.38
C GLY A 21 -3.39 9.25 -1.50
N ALA A 22 -2.57 10.27 -1.23
CA ALA A 22 -2.17 11.26 -2.22
C ALA A 22 -1.45 10.64 -3.45
N ARG A 23 -0.77 9.51 -3.30
CA ARG A 23 -0.13 8.75 -4.40
C ARG A 23 -1.15 8.26 -5.43
N PHE A 24 -2.40 8.07 -5.02
CA PHE A 24 -3.50 7.56 -5.85
C PHE A 24 -4.59 8.61 -6.11
N GLY A 25 -4.42 9.84 -5.62
CA GLY A 25 -5.43 10.89 -5.71
C GLY A 25 -6.68 10.62 -4.87
N VAL A 26 -6.56 9.88 -3.77
CA VAL A 26 -7.67 9.57 -2.85
C VAL A 26 -7.39 10.13 -1.45
N ASP A 27 -8.44 10.30 -0.66
CA ASP A 27 -8.33 10.80 0.71
C ASP A 27 -7.96 9.70 1.73
N GLN A 28 -7.65 10.14 2.95
CA GLN A 28 -7.32 9.25 4.06
C GLN A 28 -8.46 8.28 4.40
N SER A 29 -9.72 8.69 4.26
CA SER A 29 -10.89 7.84 4.54
C SER A 29 -10.99 6.65 3.57
N THR A 30 -10.62 6.87 2.31
CA THR A 30 -10.55 5.85 1.27
C THR A 30 -9.44 4.85 1.56
N VAL A 31 -8.25 5.32 1.97
CA VAL A 31 -7.16 4.43 2.39
C VAL A 31 -7.55 3.60 3.60
N HIS A 32 -8.17 4.20 4.63
CA HIS A 32 -8.66 3.44 5.77
C HIS A 32 -9.63 2.32 5.36
N ARG A 33 -10.58 2.60 4.45
CA ARG A 33 -11.48 1.58 3.91
C ARG A 33 -10.73 0.45 3.21
N TRP A 34 -9.70 0.78 2.44
CA TRP A 34 -8.87 -0.22 1.77
C TRP A 34 -8.06 -1.07 2.74
N GLU A 35 -7.58 -0.51 3.84
CA GLU A 35 -6.82 -1.24 4.87
C GLU A 35 -7.68 -2.17 5.72
N ILE A 36 -9.00 -1.98 5.78
CA ILE A 36 -9.93 -2.87 6.51
C ILE A 36 -10.71 -3.82 5.60
N GLY A 37 -10.97 -3.44 4.35
CA GLY A 37 -11.86 -4.18 3.44
C GLY A 37 -11.29 -4.44 2.05
N GLY A 38 -10.08 -3.94 1.77
CA GLY A 38 -9.44 -4.04 0.47
C GLY A 38 -9.85 -2.93 -0.52
N PRO A 39 -9.10 -2.76 -1.61
CA PRO A 39 -9.41 -1.80 -2.65
C PRO A 39 -10.58 -2.30 -3.52
N PRO A 40 -11.13 -1.47 -4.42
CA PRO A 40 -12.10 -1.93 -5.42
C PRO A 40 -11.60 -3.19 -6.15
N SER A 41 -12.51 -4.13 -6.44
CA SER A 41 -12.13 -5.42 -7.03
C SER A 41 -11.79 -5.35 -8.53
N ARG A 42 -12.01 -4.19 -9.17
CA ARG A 42 -11.79 -3.92 -10.60
C ARG A 42 -11.41 -2.45 -10.81
N GLY A 43 -10.91 -2.13 -12.01
CA GLY A 43 -10.60 -0.76 -12.43
C GLY A 43 -9.18 -0.30 -12.07
N ALA A 44 -8.88 0.95 -12.43
CA ALA A 44 -7.54 1.53 -12.32
C ALA A 44 -7.02 1.55 -10.88
N ALA A 45 -7.87 1.86 -9.90
CA ALA A 45 -7.49 1.90 -8.49
C ALA A 45 -6.91 0.55 -8.03
N LYS A 46 -7.53 -0.57 -8.40
CA LYS A 46 -7.01 -1.91 -8.08
C LYS A 46 -5.61 -2.11 -8.63
N ILE A 47 -5.42 -1.81 -9.92
CA ILE A 47 -4.16 -2.06 -10.63
C ILE A 47 -3.04 -1.23 -10.00
N MET A 48 -3.30 0.06 -9.78
CA MET A 48 -2.32 1.00 -9.23
C MET A 48 -1.93 0.63 -7.80
N VAL A 49 -2.92 0.36 -6.92
CA VAL A 49 -2.62 -0.03 -5.53
C VAL A 49 -1.90 -1.36 -5.46
N THR A 50 -2.29 -2.35 -6.27
CA THR A 50 -1.62 -3.65 -6.27
C THR A 50 -0.16 -3.51 -6.70
N ARG A 51 0.10 -2.82 -7.81
CA ARG A 51 1.47 -2.59 -8.29
C ARG A 51 2.33 -1.87 -7.25
N GLU A 52 1.79 -0.84 -6.62
CA GLU A 52 2.54 -0.03 -5.66
C GLU A 52 2.85 -0.80 -4.38
N VAL A 53 1.87 -1.54 -3.85
CA VAL A 53 2.05 -2.37 -2.66
C VAL A 53 3.08 -3.48 -2.91
N GLU A 54 3.00 -4.15 -4.06
CA GLU A 54 3.97 -5.17 -4.45
C GLU A 54 5.39 -4.58 -4.57
N ALA A 55 5.53 -3.39 -5.16
CA ALA A 55 6.83 -2.71 -5.29
C ALA A 55 7.43 -2.34 -3.92
N ILE A 56 6.63 -1.79 -3.01
CA ILE A 56 7.08 -1.42 -1.66
C ILE A 56 7.53 -2.67 -0.88
N LEU A 57 6.74 -3.75 -0.94
CA LEU A 57 7.06 -4.99 -0.24
C LEU A 57 8.36 -5.62 -0.79
N ALA A 58 8.54 -5.60 -2.12
CA ALA A 58 9.76 -6.13 -2.75
C ALA A 58 11.02 -5.35 -2.39
N ALA A 59 10.92 -4.01 -2.33
CA ALA A 59 12.04 -3.15 -1.94
C ALA A 59 12.52 -3.46 -0.51
N HIS A 60 11.60 -3.57 0.45
CA HIS A 60 11.95 -3.81 1.85
C HIS A 60 12.31 -5.27 2.15
N ALA A 61 11.81 -6.24 1.38
CA ALA A 61 12.25 -7.63 1.50
C ALA A 61 13.71 -7.83 1.09
N SER A 62 14.25 -6.93 0.25
CA SER A 62 15.64 -6.99 -0.21
C SER A 62 16.61 -6.31 0.77
N ASP A 63 16.13 -5.35 1.56
CA ASP A 63 16.92 -4.63 2.56
C ASP A 63 17.22 -5.48 3.81
N ASP A 64 16.32 -6.40 4.17
CA ASP A 64 16.52 -7.36 5.29
C ASP A 64 17.69 -8.35 5.04
N GLY A 65 18.24 -8.41 3.82
CA GLY A 65 19.34 -9.32 3.44
C GLY A 65 20.75 -8.72 3.40
N ALA A 66 20.91 -7.41 3.59
CA ALA A 66 22.20 -6.71 3.39
C ALA A 66 23.01 -6.44 4.68
N SER A 67 22.59 -6.99 5.82
CA SER A 67 23.37 -6.97 7.06
C SER A 67 23.91 -8.37 7.37
N SER A 68 25.00 -8.76 6.72
CA SER A 68 25.82 -9.92 7.08
C SER A 68 27.28 -9.67 6.73
#